data_AF-A0A182V9P6-F1
#
_entry.id   AF-A0A182V9P6-F1
#
_cell.length_a   1.000
_cell.length_b   1.000
_cell.length_c   1.000
_cell.angle_alpha   90.00
_cell.angle_beta   90.00
_cell.angle_gamma   90.00
#
_symmetry.space_group_name_H-M   'P 1'
#
loop_
_entity.id
_entity.type
_entity.pdbx_description
1 polymer ?
#
loop_
_entity_poly.entity_id
_entity_poly.type
_entity_poly.pdbx_seq_one_letter_code
_entity_poly.pdbx_strand_id
1 'polypeptide(L)'
;MASEYPNFHPNKCNVCFLESPIAKPSVPAAGPLLLCKKCKLIKYCSKKHQTYDAPSHKEFCTAVQSVLQKSGTDHVLRCAESFLGQRFNSNPENLIAFMNHVHCTGLLISKILQRPLYHHENQMLSFPALCNVCLEYRAERLFFCDNCQQVAYCSEEHQQSDREAHAKWCDGLRLNFYYGTDTTNCAKNLYPNFDFEQDEKFQKPFPKDTFELLSAAAGCDIQTSLTEPGLELAQELENINAAGIFSPVGTLLHVLRTVGLQHELQEELNVFVLGAEEDYLCFNPVTEAVLFRFLPKLRRLRLYLIGPNVNDAASSVMHFMNNRTVEVEVYRYLFHKLPPQFKLPKPHLAVAFNCGFNEFFGTGKHTWDETIRQLLTIPNVPLAFTSYTQREAIDDAAIVDLTGQTLPATCGKLVFMRRNVTNPFHNPVPMRNPNRDDKTDVLYYENGYLSICVMQAD
;
A
#
# COMPACT_ATOMS: atom_id res chain seq x y z
N MET A 1 21.41 -3.43 -8.91
CA MET A 1 21.89 -2.11 -8.44
C MET A 1 20.70 -1.41 -7.82
N ALA A 2 20.55 -1.57 -6.50
CA ALA A 2 19.39 -1.12 -5.76
C ALA A 2 19.60 0.32 -5.28
N SER A 3 19.03 1.27 -6.00
CA SER A 3 18.65 2.57 -5.45
C SER A 3 17.31 2.94 -6.07
N GLU A 4 16.26 2.23 -5.65
CA GLU A 4 14.89 2.58 -6.02
C GLU A 4 14.43 3.57 -4.97
N TYR A 5 14.16 4.82 -5.34
CA TYR A 5 13.59 5.82 -4.43
C TYR A 5 12.15 5.40 -4.12
N PRO A 6 11.83 4.85 -2.95
CA PRO A 6 10.51 4.26 -2.77
C PRO A 6 9.47 5.33 -2.43
N ASN A 7 9.92 6.55 -2.12
CA ASN A 7 9.06 7.73 -1.95
C ASN A 7 9.75 9.01 -2.44
N PHE A 8 9.33 9.56 -3.59
CA PHE A 8 9.88 10.79 -4.17
C PHE A 8 9.18 12.05 -3.61
N HIS A 9 9.93 13.10 -3.30
CA HIS A 9 9.35 14.37 -2.81
C HIS A 9 9.94 15.58 -3.52
N PRO A 10 9.13 16.41 -4.22
CA PRO A 10 9.65 17.52 -5.00
C PRO A 10 10.22 18.65 -4.14
N ASN A 11 9.88 18.71 -2.84
CA ASN A 11 10.38 19.70 -1.89
C ASN A 11 11.42 19.18 -0.89
N LYS A 12 12.07 18.06 -1.19
CA LYS A 12 13.13 17.52 -0.33
C LYS A 12 14.34 17.09 -1.13
N CYS A 13 15.49 16.98 -0.47
CA CYS A 13 16.70 16.51 -1.11
C CYS A 13 16.57 15.03 -1.46
N ASN A 14 16.77 14.67 -2.73
CA ASN A 14 16.66 13.28 -3.20
C ASN A 14 17.66 12.29 -2.58
N VAL A 15 18.76 12.78 -2.01
CA VAL A 15 19.84 11.94 -1.45
C VAL A 15 19.80 11.84 0.07
N CYS A 16 19.42 12.90 0.79
CA CYS A 16 19.39 12.88 2.27
C CYS A 16 18.55 11.72 2.82
N PHE A 17 17.48 11.35 2.11
CA PHE A 17 16.64 10.21 2.46
C PHE A 17 17.31 8.84 2.28
N LEU A 18 18.27 8.72 1.36
CA LEU A 18 19.00 7.47 1.13
C LEU A 18 20.02 7.21 2.25
N GLU A 19 20.60 8.28 2.81
CA GLU A 19 21.67 8.18 3.81
C GLU A 19 21.15 8.02 5.25
N SER A 20 19.88 8.37 5.53
CA SER A 20 19.27 8.04 6.81
C SER A 20 17.73 8.03 6.78
N PRO A 21 17.08 6.86 6.90
CA PRO A 21 15.63 6.76 6.98
C PRO A 21 15.06 7.27 8.32
N ILE A 22 15.89 7.29 9.38
CA ILE A 22 15.46 7.52 10.77
C ILE A 22 16.28 8.62 11.47
N ALA A 23 17.38 9.14 10.89
CA ALA A 23 18.12 10.19 11.57
C ALA A 23 17.21 11.40 11.82
N LYS A 24 17.23 11.81 13.08
CA LYS A 24 16.75 13.09 13.59
C LYS A 24 16.86 14.17 12.52
N PRO A 25 15.85 15.04 12.40
CA PRO A 25 15.77 16.04 11.35
C PRO A 25 17.13 16.69 11.21
N SER A 26 17.84 16.35 10.13
CA SER A 26 18.69 17.35 9.53
C SER A 26 17.68 18.35 9.01
N VAL A 27 17.38 19.32 9.88
CA VAL A 27 16.84 20.62 9.50
C VAL A 27 17.38 20.87 8.10
N PRO A 28 16.52 21.07 7.07
CA PRO A 28 16.99 21.30 5.71
C PRO A 28 18.15 22.27 5.84
N ALA A 29 19.36 21.83 5.47
CA ALA A 29 20.57 22.62 5.65
C ALA A 29 20.20 24.04 5.24
N ALA A 30 20.33 25.01 6.14
CA ALA A 30 19.53 26.24 6.26
C ALA A 30 19.46 27.19 5.04
N GLY A 31 19.85 26.75 3.85
CA GLY A 31 19.66 27.40 2.57
C GLY A 31 18.67 26.69 1.62
N PRO A 32 18.36 27.33 0.49
CA PRO A 32 17.41 26.82 -0.49
C PRO A 32 17.92 25.56 -1.18
N LEU A 33 17.02 24.59 -1.43
CA LEU A 33 17.35 23.40 -2.20
C LEU A 33 17.68 23.76 -3.66
N LEU A 34 18.70 23.10 -4.20
CA LEU A 34 19.17 23.23 -5.57
C LEU A 34 18.31 22.39 -6.53
N LEU A 35 17.49 23.05 -7.35
CA LEU A 35 16.73 22.41 -8.41
C LEU A 35 17.65 21.93 -9.54
N CYS A 36 17.44 20.70 -10.04
CA CYS A 36 18.15 20.20 -11.22
C CYS A 36 17.81 21.07 -12.44
N LYS A 37 18.80 21.82 -12.94
CA LYS A 37 18.60 22.78 -14.05
C LYS A 37 18.21 22.13 -15.39
N LYS A 38 18.45 20.83 -15.55
CA LYS A 38 18.16 20.08 -16.78
C LYS A 38 16.71 19.60 -16.82
N CYS A 39 16.29 18.78 -15.86
CA CYS A 39 14.94 18.20 -15.84
C CYS A 39 13.93 19.08 -15.10
N LYS A 40 14.38 19.91 -14.14
CA LYS A 40 13.54 20.74 -13.25
C LYS A 40 12.52 19.96 -12.39
N LEU A 41 12.70 18.64 -12.22
CA LEU A 41 11.79 17.80 -11.43
C LEU A 41 12.29 17.53 -10.01
N ILE A 42 13.61 17.58 -9.79
CA ILE A 42 14.25 17.08 -8.56
C ILE A 42 15.14 18.13 -7.89
N LYS A 43 15.25 18.08 -6.56
CA LYS A 43 16.02 19.03 -5.75
C LYS A 43 17.08 18.35 -4.87
N TYR A 44 18.14 19.11 -4.53
CA TYR A 44 19.25 18.65 -3.69
C TYR A 44 19.61 19.71 -2.64
N CYS A 45 19.99 19.30 -1.42
CA CYS A 45 20.47 20.26 -0.41
C CYS A 45 21.87 20.80 -0.72
N SER A 46 22.64 20.13 -1.59
CA SER A 46 24.00 20.50 -1.90
C SER A 46 24.46 19.99 -3.27
N LYS A 47 25.52 20.60 -3.82
CA LYS A 47 26.19 20.08 -5.02
C LYS A 47 26.77 18.68 -4.80
N LYS A 48 27.17 18.33 -3.58
CA LYS A 48 27.64 16.99 -3.22
C LYS A 48 26.56 15.95 -3.49
N HIS A 49 25.34 16.18 -3.01
CA HIS A 49 24.20 15.28 -3.23
C HIS A 49 23.78 15.23 -4.69
N GLN A 50 23.86 16.35 -5.42
CA GLN A 50 23.64 16.34 -6.86
C GLN A 50 24.67 15.46 -7.61
N THR A 51 25.95 15.50 -7.22
CA THR A 51 26.98 14.64 -7.81
C THR A 51 26.79 13.17 -7.42
N TYR A 52 26.34 12.90 -6.20
CA TYR A 52 26.05 11.54 -5.71
C TYR A 52 24.91 10.87 -6.50
N ASP A 53 23.81 11.59 -6.76
CA ASP A 53 22.66 11.08 -7.53
C ASP A 53 22.93 11.07 -9.05
N ALA A 54 23.93 11.78 -9.53
CA ALA A 54 24.18 11.93 -10.97
C ALA A 54 24.25 10.59 -11.74
N PRO A 55 24.91 9.51 -11.26
CA PRO A 55 24.93 8.23 -11.97
C PRO A 55 23.54 7.62 -12.18
N SER A 56 22.70 7.61 -11.13
CA SER A 56 21.34 7.04 -11.19
C SER A 56 20.36 7.95 -11.94
N HIS A 57 20.44 9.27 -11.76
CA HIS A 57 19.52 10.23 -12.36
C HIS A 57 19.82 10.56 -13.83
N LYS A 58 21.07 10.44 -14.29
CA LYS A 58 21.54 10.99 -15.58
C LYS A 58 20.76 10.46 -16.78
N GLU A 59 20.42 9.18 -16.81
CA GLU A 59 19.73 8.55 -17.93
C GLU A 59 18.34 9.18 -18.15
N PHE A 60 17.50 9.15 -17.10
CA PHE A 60 16.19 9.80 -17.07
C PHE A 60 16.27 11.30 -17.36
N CYS A 61 17.20 12.00 -16.69
CA CYS A 61 17.39 13.44 -16.84
C CYS A 61 17.69 13.84 -18.29
N THR A 62 18.50 13.03 -18.99
CA THR A 62 18.86 13.27 -20.39
C THR A 62 17.66 13.01 -21.31
N ALA A 63 16.86 11.98 -21.05
CA ALA A 63 15.63 11.73 -21.80
C ALA A 63 14.62 12.89 -21.63
N VAL A 64 14.39 13.37 -20.41
CA VAL A 64 13.58 14.57 -20.14
C VAL A 64 14.11 15.78 -20.90
N GLN A 65 15.42 16.02 -20.88
CA GLN A 65 16.04 17.12 -21.61
C GLN A 65 15.80 17.01 -23.13
N SER A 66 15.88 15.81 -23.69
CA SER A 66 15.59 15.57 -25.11
C SER A 66 14.12 15.88 -25.45
N VAL A 67 13.18 15.50 -24.59
CA VAL A 67 11.75 15.82 -24.74
C VAL A 67 11.53 17.34 -24.73
N LEU A 68 12.11 18.05 -23.75
CA LEU A 68 11.99 19.52 -23.66
C LEU A 68 12.54 20.21 -24.90
N GLN A 69 13.72 19.79 -25.39
CA GLN A 69 14.35 20.35 -26.59
C GLN A 69 13.51 20.11 -27.85
N LYS A 70 13.00 18.90 -28.05
CA LYS A 70 12.20 18.54 -29.24
C LYS A 70 10.82 19.19 -29.25
N SER A 71 10.21 19.34 -28.07
CA SER A 71 8.88 19.97 -27.94
C SER A 71 8.94 21.50 -27.90
N GLY A 72 10.10 22.09 -27.61
CA GLY A 72 10.23 23.55 -27.44
C GLY A 72 9.49 24.07 -26.20
N THR A 73 9.26 23.22 -25.20
CA THR A 73 8.51 23.56 -23.98
C THR A 73 9.43 23.80 -22.79
N ASP A 74 8.92 24.50 -21.78
CA ASP A 74 9.65 24.88 -20.56
C ASP A 74 9.41 23.96 -19.36
N HIS A 75 8.43 23.05 -19.47
CA HIS A 75 8.07 22.02 -18.51
C HIS A 75 7.70 20.71 -19.21
N VAL A 76 8.15 19.57 -18.68
CA VAL A 76 8.10 18.29 -19.40
C VAL A 76 6.66 17.83 -19.70
N LEU A 77 5.71 18.08 -18.78
CA LEU A 77 4.30 17.72 -18.98
C LEU A 77 3.61 18.51 -20.10
N ARG A 78 4.23 19.58 -20.59
CA ARG A 78 3.73 20.35 -21.74
C ARG A 78 4.07 19.71 -23.08
N CYS A 79 4.95 18.70 -23.11
CA CYS A 79 5.34 18.05 -24.36
C CYS A 79 4.17 17.33 -25.07
N ALA A 80 3.12 16.99 -24.32
CA ALA A 80 1.93 16.34 -24.85
C ALA A 80 0.86 17.33 -25.36
N GLU A 81 1.02 18.66 -25.17
CA GLU A 81 0.00 19.67 -25.51
C GLU A 81 -0.43 19.62 -26.98
N SER A 82 0.52 19.44 -27.90
CA SER A 82 0.24 19.37 -29.34
C SER A 82 -0.55 18.14 -29.74
N PHE A 83 -0.40 17.03 -29.01
CA PHE A 83 -1.07 15.76 -29.31
C PHE A 83 -2.46 15.69 -28.66
N LEU A 84 -2.58 16.21 -27.44
CA LEU A 84 -3.83 16.20 -26.67
C LEU A 84 -4.72 17.40 -26.99
N GLY A 85 -4.21 18.42 -27.69
CA GLY A 85 -4.97 19.61 -28.08
C GLY A 85 -5.33 20.54 -26.91
N GLN A 86 -4.73 20.32 -25.73
CA GLN A 86 -5.02 21.08 -24.52
C GLN A 86 -3.77 21.23 -23.65
N ARG A 87 -3.74 22.29 -22.83
CA ARG A 87 -2.72 22.46 -21.79
C ARG A 87 -3.10 21.66 -20.55
N PHE A 88 -2.13 21.10 -19.84
CA PHE A 88 -2.43 20.33 -18.62
C PHE A 88 -3.05 21.21 -17.52
N ASN A 89 -2.83 22.53 -17.57
CA ASN A 89 -3.37 23.51 -16.62
C ASN A 89 -4.54 24.34 -17.19
N SER A 90 -5.12 23.98 -18.34
CA SER A 90 -6.27 24.72 -18.91
C SER A 90 -7.55 24.50 -18.10
N ASN A 91 -7.71 23.31 -17.51
CA ASN A 91 -8.80 22.98 -16.59
C ASN A 91 -8.21 22.22 -15.39
N PRO A 92 -7.67 22.94 -14.39
CA PRO A 92 -7.00 22.35 -13.24
C PRO A 92 -7.84 21.37 -12.42
N GLU A 93 -9.17 21.50 -12.45
CA GLU A 93 -10.08 20.60 -11.74
C GLU A 93 -10.25 19.23 -12.44
N ASN A 94 -9.92 19.17 -13.74
CA ASN A 94 -9.97 17.96 -14.55
C ASN A 94 -8.64 17.20 -14.46
N LEU A 95 -8.51 16.40 -13.40
CA LEU A 95 -7.30 15.63 -13.12
C LEU A 95 -7.12 14.45 -14.08
N ILE A 96 -8.16 14.01 -14.81
CA ILE A 96 -8.02 13.08 -15.94
C ILE A 96 -7.17 13.70 -17.04
N ALA A 97 -7.42 14.97 -17.40
CA ALA A 97 -6.60 15.68 -18.38
C ALA A 97 -5.13 15.75 -17.92
N PHE A 98 -4.90 16.10 -16.65
CA PHE A 98 -3.55 16.06 -16.07
C PHE A 98 -2.89 14.68 -16.19
N MET A 99 -3.60 13.61 -15.81
CA MET A 99 -3.09 12.24 -15.89
C MET A 99 -2.77 11.80 -17.33
N ASN A 100 -3.55 12.24 -18.32
CA ASN A 100 -3.23 11.99 -19.73
C ASN A 100 -1.90 12.64 -20.13
N HIS A 101 -1.62 13.86 -19.67
CA HIS A 101 -0.32 14.51 -19.89
C HIS A 101 0.83 13.74 -19.23
N VAL A 102 0.65 13.26 -17.99
CA VAL A 102 1.63 12.41 -17.29
C VAL A 102 1.89 11.13 -18.09
N HIS A 103 0.84 10.42 -18.52
CA HIS A 103 0.96 9.18 -19.26
C HIS A 103 1.64 9.35 -20.61
N CYS A 104 1.20 10.32 -21.43
CA CYS A 104 1.83 10.62 -22.72
C CYS A 104 3.30 11.01 -22.56
N THR A 105 3.61 11.83 -21.53
CA THR A 105 5.00 12.19 -21.21
C THR A 105 5.82 10.96 -20.85
N GLY A 106 5.27 10.07 -20.01
CA GLY A 106 5.91 8.81 -19.63
C GLY A 106 6.23 7.94 -20.83
N LEU A 107 5.27 7.76 -21.75
CA LEU A 107 5.46 7.00 -22.99
C LEU A 107 6.57 7.59 -23.87
N LEU A 108 6.63 8.91 -24.01
CA LEU A 108 7.67 9.60 -24.79
C LEU A 108 9.06 9.38 -24.17
N ILE A 109 9.18 9.49 -22.85
CA ILE A 109 10.45 9.27 -22.15
C ILE A 109 10.85 7.79 -22.24
N SER A 110 9.94 6.84 -21.99
CA SER A 110 10.20 5.41 -22.17
C SER A 110 10.64 5.07 -23.58
N LYS A 111 10.07 5.73 -24.60
CA LYS A 111 10.49 5.54 -26.00
C LYS A 111 11.92 6.04 -26.24
N ILE A 112 12.37 7.09 -25.56
CA ILE A 112 13.76 7.56 -25.66
C ILE A 112 14.70 6.62 -24.91
N LEU A 113 14.29 6.14 -23.74
CA LEU A 113 15.07 5.24 -22.90
C LEU A 113 15.14 3.80 -23.43
N GLN A 114 14.22 3.40 -24.32
CA GLN A 114 14.05 1.99 -24.77
C GLN A 114 13.78 1.01 -23.64
N ARG A 115 13.15 1.49 -22.56
CA ARG A 115 12.67 0.68 -21.43
C ARG A 115 11.46 1.35 -20.78
N PRO A 116 10.64 0.59 -20.03
CA PRO A 116 9.66 1.19 -19.13
C PRO A 116 10.34 2.14 -18.13
N LEU A 117 9.57 3.13 -17.65
CA LEU A 117 10.02 3.96 -16.54
C LEU A 117 10.09 3.13 -15.26
N TYR A 118 11.14 3.33 -14.47
CA TYR A 118 11.22 2.80 -13.12
C TYR A 118 10.16 3.45 -12.21
N HIS A 119 9.81 2.81 -11.10
CA HIS A 119 8.78 3.31 -10.18
C HIS A 119 9.03 4.78 -9.77
N HIS A 120 10.25 5.11 -9.35
CA HIS A 120 10.63 6.46 -8.94
C HIS A 120 10.57 7.49 -10.08
N GLU A 121 10.81 7.09 -11.33
CA GLU A 121 10.68 7.96 -12.51
C GLU A 121 9.21 8.29 -12.78
N ASN A 122 8.32 7.32 -12.62
CA ASN A 122 6.88 7.56 -12.67
C ASN A 122 6.45 8.52 -11.54
N GLN A 123 6.92 8.32 -10.31
CA GLN A 123 6.64 9.20 -9.18
C GLN A 123 7.06 10.65 -9.45
N MET A 124 8.22 10.86 -10.09
CA MET A 124 8.67 12.21 -10.49
C MET A 124 7.72 12.91 -11.48
N LEU A 125 7.06 12.15 -12.36
CA LEU A 125 6.09 12.70 -13.33
C LEU A 125 4.69 12.86 -12.74
N SER A 126 4.29 11.98 -11.81
CA SER A 126 2.98 12.01 -11.16
C SER A 126 2.88 13.05 -10.04
N PHE A 127 4.01 13.37 -9.39
CA PHE A 127 4.07 14.32 -8.27
C PHE A 127 5.08 15.47 -8.48
N PRO A 128 5.03 16.21 -9.61
CA PRO A 128 5.84 17.40 -9.79
C PRO A 128 5.39 18.53 -8.84
N ALA A 129 6.27 19.50 -8.59
CA ALA A 129 5.91 20.69 -7.83
C ALA A 129 4.93 21.57 -8.65
N LEU A 130 3.64 21.50 -8.31
CA LEU A 130 2.57 22.26 -8.95
C LEU A 130 1.68 22.92 -7.90
N CYS A 131 1.11 24.09 -8.22
CA CYS A 131 0.04 24.63 -7.41
C CYS A 131 -1.16 23.66 -7.40
N ASN A 132 -1.65 23.30 -6.21
CA ASN A 132 -2.73 22.33 -6.04
C ASN A 132 -4.08 22.80 -6.62
N VAL A 133 -4.22 24.10 -6.87
CA VAL A 133 -5.46 24.71 -7.40
C VAL A 133 -5.38 24.98 -8.89
N CYS A 134 -4.29 25.60 -9.38
CA CYS A 134 -4.21 26.06 -10.78
C CYS A 134 -3.14 25.35 -11.63
N LEU A 135 -2.40 24.41 -11.04
CA LEU A 135 -1.30 23.68 -11.69
C LEU A 135 -0.18 24.58 -12.26
N GLU A 136 0.02 25.79 -11.70
CA GLU A 136 1.22 26.61 -11.93
C GLU A 136 2.47 25.80 -11.54
N TYR A 137 3.48 25.80 -12.41
CA TYR A 137 4.65 24.92 -12.32
C TYR A 137 5.96 25.68 -12.17
N ARG A 138 5.94 27.02 -12.29
CA ARG A 138 7.13 27.85 -12.10
C ARG A 138 7.55 27.87 -10.64
N ALA A 139 8.67 27.23 -10.36
CA ALA A 139 9.18 27.02 -8.99
C ALA A 139 9.33 28.34 -8.20
N GLU A 140 9.70 29.43 -8.86
CA GLU A 140 9.85 30.76 -8.25
C GLU A 140 8.53 31.41 -7.80
N ARG A 141 7.39 30.84 -8.21
CA ARG A 141 6.05 31.29 -7.82
C ARG A 141 5.40 30.40 -6.77
N LEU A 142 6.03 29.27 -6.42
CA LEU A 142 5.44 28.26 -5.55
C LEU A 142 6.02 28.35 -4.14
N PHE A 143 5.15 28.27 -3.15
CA PHE A 143 5.48 27.96 -1.76
C PHE A 143 4.73 26.71 -1.32
N PHE A 144 5.27 26.00 -0.32
CA PHE A 144 4.70 24.74 0.16
C PHE A 144 3.92 24.97 1.46
N CYS A 145 2.94 24.12 1.74
CA CYS A 145 2.29 24.08 3.04
C CYS A 145 3.31 23.83 4.15
N ASP A 146 3.29 24.66 5.19
CA ASP A 146 4.25 24.58 6.30
C ASP A 146 4.14 23.28 7.11
N ASN A 147 2.96 22.67 7.17
CA ASN A 147 2.74 21.43 7.92
C ASN A 147 3.19 20.18 7.12
N CYS A 148 2.61 19.97 5.93
CA CYS A 148 2.85 18.74 5.18
C CYS A 148 4.08 18.78 4.27
N GLN A 149 4.54 19.98 3.88
CA GLN A 149 5.69 20.19 2.98
C GLN A 149 5.55 19.57 1.57
N GLN A 150 4.38 19.02 1.23
CA GLN A 150 4.13 18.32 -0.04
C GLN A 150 3.23 19.10 -1.00
N VAL A 151 2.22 19.79 -0.48
CA VAL A 151 1.27 20.56 -1.28
C VAL A 151 1.81 21.95 -1.51
N ALA A 152 1.83 22.40 -2.77
CA ALA A 152 2.30 23.72 -3.15
C ALA A 152 1.16 24.64 -3.61
N TYR A 153 1.36 25.94 -3.43
CA TYR A 153 0.45 27.00 -3.83
C TYR A 153 1.22 28.13 -4.53
N CYS A 154 0.56 28.82 -5.47
CA CYS A 154 1.15 30.00 -6.11
C CYS A 154 0.72 31.34 -5.49
N SER A 155 -0.23 31.31 -4.56
CA SER A 155 -0.74 32.47 -3.83
C SER A 155 -1.42 32.02 -2.53
N GLU A 156 -1.52 32.92 -1.56
CA GLU A 156 -2.29 32.70 -0.33
C GLU A 156 -3.78 32.46 -0.62
N GLU A 157 -4.31 33.09 -1.67
CA GLU A 157 -5.69 32.88 -2.13
C GLU A 157 -5.95 31.41 -2.50
N HIS A 158 -5.06 30.79 -3.28
CA HIS A 158 -5.19 29.37 -3.65
C HIS A 158 -5.00 28.45 -2.43
N GLN A 159 -4.13 28.80 -1.49
CA GLN A 159 -4.00 28.04 -0.25
C GLN A 159 -5.29 28.10 0.57
N GLN A 160 -5.92 29.27 0.65
CA GLN A 160 -7.15 29.47 1.41
C GLN A 160 -8.36 28.81 0.73
N SER A 161 -8.43 28.78 -0.62
CA SER A 161 -9.50 28.10 -1.35
C SER A 161 -9.43 26.57 -1.21
N ASP A 162 -8.23 26.00 -1.10
CA ASP A 162 -8.00 24.56 -0.96
C ASP A 162 -8.01 24.07 0.50
N ARG A 163 -8.05 25.00 1.46
CA ARG A 163 -7.83 24.73 2.89
C ARG A 163 -8.64 23.55 3.43
N GLU A 164 -9.94 23.49 3.13
CA GLU A 164 -10.83 22.43 3.64
C GLU A 164 -10.57 21.08 3.00
N ALA A 165 -10.30 21.05 1.69
CA ALA A 165 -9.98 19.82 0.96
C ALA A 165 -8.62 19.27 1.40
N HIS A 166 -7.62 20.14 1.52
CA HIS A 166 -6.27 19.79 1.96
C HIS A 166 -6.21 19.37 3.43
N ALA A 167 -6.98 20.00 4.33
CA ALA A 167 -6.95 19.68 5.76
C ALA A 167 -7.24 18.19 6.05
N LYS A 168 -8.08 17.54 5.23
CA LYS A 168 -8.38 16.09 5.34
C LYS A 168 -7.15 15.19 5.21
N TRP A 169 -6.15 15.64 4.45
CA TRP A 169 -4.99 14.85 4.06
C TRP A 169 -3.67 15.41 4.58
N CYS A 170 -3.68 16.61 5.15
CA CYS A 170 -2.48 17.36 5.51
C CYS A 170 -1.58 16.55 6.46
N ASP A 171 -2.15 15.94 7.50
CA ASP A 171 -1.37 15.17 8.48
C ASP A 171 -0.84 13.86 7.90
N GLY A 172 -1.63 13.16 7.08
CA GLY A 172 -1.16 11.97 6.37
C GLY A 172 -0.04 12.31 5.37
N LEU A 173 -0.12 13.45 4.70
CA LEU A 173 0.94 13.95 3.82
C LEU A 173 2.18 14.37 4.62
N ARG A 174 2.02 14.95 5.82
CA ARG A 174 3.14 15.22 6.73
C ARG A 174 3.86 13.92 7.08
N LEU A 175 3.13 12.91 7.52
CA LEU A 175 3.69 11.59 7.83
C LEU A 175 4.41 10.98 6.62
N ASN A 176 3.77 10.98 5.45
CA ASN A 176 4.34 10.46 4.21
C ASN A 176 5.64 11.21 3.80
N PHE A 177 5.77 12.51 4.08
CA PHE A 177 6.96 13.30 3.76
C PHE A 177 8.19 12.90 4.58
N TYR A 178 7.96 12.47 5.81
CA TYR A 178 9.01 12.04 6.74
C TYR A 178 9.20 10.54 6.79
N TYR A 179 8.25 9.75 6.28
CA TYR A 179 8.36 8.32 6.19
C TYR A 179 9.57 7.88 5.34
N GLY A 180 10.52 7.19 6.00
CA GLY A 180 11.68 6.55 5.41
C GLY A 180 11.41 5.07 5.20
N THR A 181 11.67 4.57 4.01
CA THR A 181 11.22 3.28 3.47
C THR A 181 11.96 2.06 4.02
N ASP A 182 12.54 2.14 5.22
CA ASP A 182 13.21 1.01 5.87
C ASP A 182 12.33 0.44 6.98
N THR A 183 11.32 -0.32 6.57
CA THR A 183 10.41 -1.08 7.46
C THR A 183 11.11 -2.26 8.13
N THR A 184 12.28 -2.67 7.64
CA THR A 184 12.94 -3.92 8.04
C THR A 184 13.55 -3.89 9.45
N ASN A 185 13.73 -2.69 10.02
CA ASN A 185 14.34 -2.55 11.35
C ASN A 185 13.34 -2.58 12.51
N CYS A 186 12.04 -2.30 12.31
CA CYS A 186 11.08 -2.26 13.42
C CYS A 186 10.77 -3.65 14.00
N ALA A 187 10.73 -4.70 13.17
CA ALA A 187 10.45 -6.05 13.62
C ALA A 187 11.58 -6.68 14.47
N LYS A 188 12.82 -6.15 14.40
CA LYS A 188 13.99 -6.76 15.07
C LYS A 188 13.99 -6.59 16.59
N ASN A 189 13.24 -5.61 17.12
CA ASN A 189 13.22 -5.29 18.55
C ASN A 189 11.89 -5.62 19.24
N LEU A 190 10.87 -6.07 18.49
CA LEU A 190 9.59 -6.49 19.04
C LEU A 190 9.69 -7.96 19.46
N TYR A 191 9.83 -8.19 20.76
CA TYR A 191 9.69 -9.51 21.37
C TYR A 191 8.33 -9.57 22.04
N PRO A 192 7.35 -10.25 21.43
CA PRO A 192 6.03 -10.34 22.03
C PRO A 192 6.11 -10.98 23.40
N ASN A 193 5.57 -10.30 24.41
CA ASN A 193 5.52 -10.83 25.77
C ASN A 193 4.24 -11.66 25.94
N PHE A 194 4.26 -12.89 25.43
CA PHE A 194 3.16 -13.83 25.59
C PHE A 194 3.41 -14.74 26.78
N ASP A 195 2.53 -14.65 27.77
CA ASP A 195 2.32 -15.74 28.71
C ASP A 195 1.15 -16.58 28.18
N PHE A 196 1.49 -17.62 27.41
CA PHE A 196 0.49 -18.47 26.76
C PHE A 196 -0.44 -19.20 27.75
N GLU A 197 -0.03 -19.41 29.01
CA GLU A 197 -0.89 -20.04 30.02
C GLU A 197 -1.90 -19.06 30.60
N GLN A 198 -1.48 -17.80 30.80
CA GLN A 198 -2.40 -16.73 31.21
C GLN A 198 -3.33 -16.34 30.06
N ASP A 199 -2.83 -16.28 28.82
CA ASP A 199 -3.60 -15.90 27.63
C ASP A 199 -4.72 -16.88 27.29
N GLU A 200 -4.56 -18.18 27.59
CA GLU A 200 -5.66 -19.17 27.48
C GLU A 200 -6.85 -18.88 28.41
N LYS A 201 -6.63 -18.13 29.49
CA LYS A 201 -7.66 -17.70 30.45
C LYS A 201 -8.07 -16.23 30.25
N PHE A 202 -7.40 -15.51 29.36
CA PHE A 202 -7.46 -14.05 29.29
C PHE A 202 -8.62 -13.57 28.43
N GLN A 203 -9.52 -12.79 29.04
CA GLN A 203 -10.66 -12.16 28.37
C GLN A 203 -10.38 -10.66 28.13
N LYS A 204 -9.28 -10.32 27.44
CA LYS A 204 -9.14 -8.94 26.97
C LYS A 204 -10.16 -8.64 25.87
N PRO A 205 -10.60 -7.38 25.73
CA PRO A 205 -11.39 -6.98 24.57
C PRO A 205 -10.59 -7.26 23.30
N PHE A 206 -11.27 -7.79 22.29
CA PHE A 206 -10.68 -8.01 20.99
C PHE A 206 -10.23 -6.66 20.39
N PRO A 207 -9.01 -6.56 19.83
CA PRO A 207 -8.45 -5.32 19.32
C PRO A 207 -9.37 -4.72 18.26
N LYS A 208 -9.42 -3.39 18.21
CA LYS A 208 -10.21 -2.67 17.22
C LYS A 208 -9.43 -2.32 15.97
N ASP A 209 -8.11 -2.15 16.09
CA ASP A 209 -7.22 -1.72 15.02
C ASP A 209 -5.79 -2.29 15.20
N THR A 210 -4.87 -1.92 14.31
CA THR A 210 -3.46 -2.33 14.35
C THR A 210 -2.71 -1.81 15.58
N PHE A 211 -3.10 -0.65 16.13
CA PHE A 211 -2.45 -0.08 17.31
C PHE A 211 -2.86 -0.83 18.58
N GLU A 212 -4.16 -1.07 18.79
CA GLU A 212 -4.64 -1.90 19.91
C GLU A 212 -4.04 -3.31 19.85
N LEU A 213 -3.85 -3.85 18.63
CA LEU A 213 -3.20 -5.15 18.42
C LEU A 213 -1.73 -5.15 18.79
N LEU A 214 -0.98 -4.13 18.36
CA LEU A 214 0.41 -3.93 18.77
C LEU A 214 0.53 -3.72 20.28
N SER A 215 -0.35 -2.92 20.89
CA SER A 215 -0.39 -2.72 22.35
C SER A 215 -0.59 -4.05 23.09
N ALA A 216 -1.47 -4.90 22.57
CA ALA A 216 -1.67 -6.24 23.10
C ALA A 216 -0.44 -7.15 22.92
N ALA A 217 0.29 -7.03 21.81
CA ALA A 217 1.50 -7.82 21.54
C ALA A 217 2.70 -7.38 22.40
N ALA A 218 2.90 -6.06 22.53
CA ALA A 218 4.01 -5.45 23.26
C ALA A 218 3.78 -5.40 24.78
N GLY A 219 2.53 -5.46 25.23
CA GLY A 219 2.18 -5.34 26.64
C GLY A 219 2.27 -3.92 27.20
N CYS A 220 2.36 -2.91 26.34
CA CYS A 220 2.31 -1.49 26.67
C CYS A 220 1.28 -0.77 25.81
N ASP A 221 0.83 0.41 26.23
CA ASP A 221 -0.12 1.21 25.46
C ASP A 221 0.62 1.98 24.36
N ILE A 222 0.34 1.64 23.09
CA ILE A 222 0.91 2.33 21.94
C ILE A 222 -0.02 3.46 21.51
N GLN A 223 0.55 4.66 21.53
CA GLN A 223 -0.16 5.89 21.21
C GLN A 223 -0.32 6.07 19.69
N THR A 224 -1.46 6.62 19.28
CA THR A 224 -1.76 7.01 17.90
C THR A 224 -1.43 8.49 17.67
N SER A 225 -1.44 8.93 16.41
CA SER A 225 -1.31 10.36 16.05
C SER A 225 -2.39 11.27 16.64
N LEU A 226 -3.51 10.71 17.11
CA LEU A 226 -4.63 11.44 17.71
C LEU A 226 -4.51 11.58 19.25
N THR A 227 -3.42 11.10 19.85
CA THR A 227 -3.23 11.10 21.32
C THR A 227 -2.86 12.49 21.83
N GLU A 228 -3.37 12.88 23.01
CA GLU A 228 -3.07 14.15 23.67
C GLU A 228 -2.25 13.96 24.96
N PRO A 229 -1.16 14.74 25.18
CA PRO A 229 -0.55 15.69 24.26
C PRO A 229 0.06 14.98 23.03
N GLY A 230 0.09 15.68 21.88
CA GLY A 230 0.61 15.14 20.62
C GLY A 230 2.02 14.53 20.71
N LEU A 231 2.30 13.57 19.83
CA LEU A 231 3.56 12.82 19.80
C LEU A 231 4.70 13.58 19.11
N GLU A 232 5.94 13.30 19.54
CA GLU A 232 7.10 13.65 18.70
C GLU A 232 7.05 12.85 17.39
N LEU A 233 7.33 13.51 16.27
CA LEU A 233 7.27 12.90 14.93
C LEU A 233 8.07 11.58 14.82
N ALA A 234 9.23 11.49 15.49
CA ALA A 234 10.03 10.26 15.47
C ALA A 234 9.27 9.08 16.12
N GLN A 235 8.60 9.32 17.25
CA GLN A 235 7.79 8.32 17.93
C GLN A 235 6.54 7.98 17.13
N GLU A 236 5.90 8.98 16.51
CA GLU A 236 4.74 8.78 15.65
C GLU A 236 5.08 7.86 14.47
N LEU A 237 6.21 8.10 13.79
CA LEU A 237 6.70 7.27 12.69
C LEU A 237 7.08 5.84 13.12
N GLU A 238 7.68 5.69 14.30
CA GLU A 238 7.98 4.37 14.87
C GLU A 238 6.69 3.59 15.17
N ASN A 239 5.70 4.24 15.78
CA ASN A 239 4.42 3.61 16.13
C ASN A 239 3.63 3.18 14.89
N ILE A 240 3.52 4.02 13.85
CA ILE A 240 2.81 3.62 12.61
C ILE A 240 3.50 2.43 11.93
N ASN A 241 4.83 2.39 11.93
CA ASN A 241 5.59 1.29 11.31
C ASN A 241 5.42 -0.01 12.09
N ALA A 242 5.53 0.08 13.41
CA ALA A 242 5.32 -1.07 14.29
C ALA A 242 3.88 -1.57 14.23
N ALA A 243 2.89 -0.69 14.08
CA ALA A 243 1.49 -1.10 13.93
C ALA A 243 1.24 -1.73 12.55
N GLY A 244 1.84 -1.19 11.49
CA GLY A 244 1.67 -1.66 10.11
C GLY A 244 2.00 -3.13 9.89
N ILE A 245 3.02 -3.67 10.56
CA ILE A 245 3.38 -5.10 10.41
C ILE A 245 2.26 -6.04 10.86
N PHE A 246 1.35 -5.59 11.73
CA PHE A 246 0.21 -6.38 12.21
C PHE A 246 -0.99 -6.31 11.28
N SER A 247 -0.97 -5.52 10.21
CA SER A 247 -2.11 -5.34 9.30
C SER A 247 -2.65 -6.67 8.74
N PRO A 248 -1.83 -7.59 8.20
CA PRO A 248 -2.35 -8.84 7.66
C PRO A 248 -2.99 -9.73 8.73
N VAL A 249 -2.31 -9.95 9.85
CA VAL A 249 -2.82 -10.77 10.97
C VAL A 249 -4.05 -10.15 11.62
N GLY A 250 -4.06 -8.84 11.82
CA GLY A 250 -5.22 -8.11 12.32
C GLY A 250 -6.42 -8.21 11.39
N THR A 251 -6.19 -8.16 10.08
CA THR A 251 -7.23 -8.39 9.07
C THR A 251 -7.77 -9.81 9.17
N LEU A 252 -6.93 -10.84 9.29
CA LEU A 252 -7.38 -12.22 9.50
C LEU A 252 -8.24 -12.36 10.75
N LEU A 253 -7.79 -11.81 11.88
CA LEU A 253 -8.52 -11.80 13.15
C LEU A 253 -9.89 -11.13 12.99
N HIS A 254 -9.93 -9.96 12.35
CA HIS A 254 -11.17 -9.24 12.09
C HIS A 254 -12.15 -10.03 11.22
N VAL A 255 -11.64 -10.71 10.18
CA VAL A 255 -12.45 -11.56 9.31
C VAL A 255 -13.02 -12.73 10.11
N LEU A 256 -12.18 -13.48 10.83
CA LEU A 256 -12.59 -14.64 11.64
C LEU A 256 -13.65 -14.26 12.68
N ARG A 257 -13.54 -13.08 13.30
CA ARG A 257 -14.55 -12.55 14.21
C ARG A 257 -15.85 -12.20 13.48
N THR A 258 -15.75 -11.55 12.32
CA THR A 258 -16.91 -11.09 11.55
C THR A 258 -17.77 -12.24 11.04
N VAL A 259 -17.14 -13.36 10.68
CA VAL A 259 -17.83 -14.56 10.19
C VAL A 259 -18.15 -15.59 11.28
N GLY A 260 -17.83 -15.31 12.55
CA GLY A 260 -18.11 -16.19 13.69
C GLY A 260 -17.14 -17.36 13.88
N LEU A 261 -16.19 -17.57 12.97
CA LEU A 261 -15.23 -18.69 13.02
C LEU A 261 -14.31 -18.64 14.25
N GLN A 262 -14.08 -17.48 14.86
CA GLN A 262 -13.23 -17.37 16.06
C GLN A 262 -13.63 -18.32 17.20
N HIS A 263 -14.92 -18.65 17.33
CA HIS A 263 -15.44 -19.53 18.39
C HIS A 263 -15.55 -21.00 17.95
N GLU A 264 -15.71 -21.23 16.64
CA GLU A 264 -15.87 -22.55 16.02
C GLU A 264 -14.52 -23.25 15.82
N LEU A 265 -13.47 -22.47 15.55
CA LEU A 265 -12.11 -22.97 15.40
C LEU A 265 -11.69 -23.76 16.64
N GLN A 266 -11.13 -24.94 16.39
CA GLN A 266 -10.55 -25.81 17.40
C GLN A 266 -9.03 -25.59 17.42
N GLU A 267 -8.27 -26.66 17.18
CA GLU A 267 -6.81 -26.64 17.28
C GLU A 267 -6.12 -26.26 15.98
N GLU A 268 -6.81 -26.20 14.85
CA GLU A 268 -6.21 -25.96 13.54
C GLU A 268 -6.91 -24.83 12.78
N LEU A 269 -6.11 -23.99 12.12
CA LEU A 269 -6.56 -22.95 11.21
C LEU A 269 -5.77 -23.06 9.89
N ASN A 270 -6.50 -23.29 8.80
CA ASN A 270 -5.97 -23.39 7.44
C ASN A 270 -6.36 -22.13 6.66
N VAL A 271 -5.40 -21.28 6.32
CA VAL A 271 -5.61 -20.02 5.60
C VAL A 271 -4.96 -20.10 4.22
N PHE A 272 -5.76 -19.90 3.18
CA PHE A 272 -5.24 -19.74 1.82
C PHE A 272 -5.01 -18.27 1.55
N VAL A 273 -3.76 -17.89 1.34
CA VAL A 273 -3.34 -16.53 0.99
C VAL A 273 -3.09 -16.51 -0.52
N LEU A 274 -4.02 -15.89 -1.24
CA LEU A 274 -4.08 -15.89 -2.70
C LEU A 274 -3.40 -14.65 -3.27
N GLY A 275 -2.78 -14.80 -4.44
CA GLY A 275 -2.04 -13.70 -5.06
C GLY A 275 -0.78 -13.33 -4.28
N ALA A 276 -0.20 -14.28 -3.52
CA ALA A 276 1.00 -14.03 -2.76
C ALA A 276 2.19 -13.69 -3.70
N GLU A 277 3.04 -12.75 -3.27
CA GLU A 277 4.24 -12.31 -4.00
C GLU A 277 5.47 -12.28 -3.09
N GLU A 278 6.66 -12.17 -3.68
CA GLU A 278 7.97 -12.17 -3.01
C GLU A 278 8.11 -11.10 -1.90
N ASP A 279 7.62 -9.89 -2.14
CA ASP A 279 7.80 -8.74 -1.24
C ASP A 279 6.83 -8.74 -0.03
N TYR A 280 5.77 -9.56 -0.09
CA TYR A 280 4.69 -9.59 0.90
C TYR A 280 4.70 -10.87 1.74
N LEU A 281 5.81 -11.16 2.42
CA LEU A 281 5.78 -12.04 3.59
C LEU A 281 5.02 -11.32 4.72
N CYS A 282 3.70 -11.20 4.54
CA CYS A 282 2.69 -10.63 5.45
C CYS A 282 2.74 -11.21 6.87
N PHE A 283 3.48 -12.31 7.04
CA PHE A 283 3.53 -13.12 8.23
C PHE A 283 5.00 -13.31 8.62
N ASN A 284 5.26 -13.09 9.89
CA ASN A 284 6.54 -13.34 10.50
C ASN A 284 6.29 -13.86 11.93
N PRO A 285 7.30 -14.48 12.59
CA PRO A 285 7.08 -15.12 13.89
C PRO A 285 6.47 -14.20 14.96
N VAL A 286 6.78 -12.89 14.92
CA VAL A 286 6.28 -11.89 15.87
C VAL A 286 4.78 -11.68 15.67
N THR A 287 4.35 -11.50 14.41
CA THR A 287 2.95 -11.21 14.09
C THR A 287 2.07 -12.45 14.15
N GLU A 288 2.58 -13.61 13.75
CA GLU A 288 1.83 -14.87 13.80
C GLU A 288 1.53 -15.30 15.23
N ALA A 289 2.48 -15.08 16.16
CA ALA A 289 2.31 -15.47 17.55
C ALA A 289 1.13 -14.76 18.24
N VAL A 290 0.75 -13.57 17.77
CA VAL A 290 -0.46 -12.86 18.21
C VAL A 290 -1.74 -13.63 17.93
N LEU A 291 -1.82 -14.43 16.86
CA LEU A 291 -3.01 -15.22 16.56
C LEU A 291 -3.35 -16.18 17.71
N PHE A 292 -2.33 -16.80 18.32
CA PHE A 292 -2.53 -17.71 19.44
C PHE A 292 -3.06 -17.03 20.70
N ARG A 293 -2.88 -15.71 20.85
CA ARG A 293 -3.44 -14.92 21.96
C ARG A 293 -4.94 -14.70 21.80
N PHE A 294 -5.41 -14.48 20.58
CA PHE A 294 -6.81 -14.17 20.29
C PHE A 294 -7.63 -15.40 19.85
N LEU A 295 -6.96 -16.51 19.55
CA LEU A 295 -7.54 -17.81 19.22
C LEU A 295 -7.00 -18.86 20.21
N PRO A 296 -7.47 -18.89 21.48
CA PRO A 296 -6.83 -19.63 22.57
C PRO A 296 -6.80 -21.15 22.36
N LYS A 297 -7.74 -21.70 21.59
CA LYS A 297 -7.78 -23.13 21.22
C LYS A 297 -6.78 -23.49 20.14
N LEU A 298 -6.29 -22.51 19.37
CA LEU A 298 -5.42 -22.74 18.22
C LEU A 298 -4.08 -23.34 18.68
N ARG A 299 -3.69 -24.43 18.02
CA ARG A 299 -2.39 -25.10 18.19
C ARG A 299 -1.60 -25.11 16.89
N ARG A 300 -2.26 -25.25 15.73
CA ARG A 300 -1.62 -25.31 14.42
C ARG A 300 -2.19 -24.26 13.48
N LEU A 301 -1.38 -23.29 13.09
CA LEU A 301 -1.68 -22.37 12.00
C LEU A 301 -1.00 -22.89 10.73
N ARG A 302 -1.75 -23.04 9.65
CA ARG A 302 -1.22 -23.46 8.34
C ARG A 302 -1.55 -22.39 7.30
N LEU A 303 -0.52 -21.73 6.81
CA LEU A 303 -0.58 -20.66 5.81
C LEU A 303 -0.16 -21.23 4.45
N TYR A 304 -1.07 -21.13 3.48
CA TYR A 304 -0.83 -21.56 2.11
C TYR A 304 -0.66 -20.32 1.25
N LEU A 305 0.59 -19.95 0.95
CA LEU A 305 0.91 -18.81 0.10
C LEU A 305 0.87 -19.25 -1.37
N ILE A 306 -0.14 -18.82 -2.11
CA ILE A 306 -0.43 -19.29 -3.47
C ILE A 306 -0.42 -18.09 -4.42
N GLY A 307 0.59 -18.02 -5.29
CA GLY A 307 0.69 -16.95 -6.29
C GLY A 307 1.82 -17.18 -7.30
N PRO A 308 1.74 -16.62 -8.51
CA PRO A 308 2.73 -16.85 -9.57
C PRO A 308 4.10 -16.18 -9.27
N ASN A 309 4.10 -15.18 -8.40
CA ASN A 309 5.25 -14.31 -8.10
C ASN A 309 5.92 -14.65 -6.76
N VAL A 310 5.49 -15.72 -6.06
CA VAL A 310 6.23 -16.20 -4.88
C VAL A 310 7.56 -16.82 -5.29
N ASN A 311 8.56 -16.69 -4.41
CA ASN A 311 9.81 -17.43 -4.55
C ASN A 311 9.59 -18.93 -4.37
N ASP A 312 10.43 -19.73 -5.00
CA ASP A 312 10.54 -21.18 -4.76
C ASP A 312 11.23 -21.41 -3.39
N ALA A 313 10.60 -20.93 -2.33
CA ALA A 313 11.02 -21.13 -0.95
C ALA A 313 10.57 -22.51 -0.48
N ALA A 314 11.41 -23.18 0.32
CA ALA A 314 11.01 -24.42 0.98
C ALA A 314 9.90 -24.11 2.01
N SER A 315 8.94 -25.02 2.16
CA SER A 315 7.98 -24.96 3.25
C SER A 315 8.71 -24.84 4.58
N SER A 316 8.20 -24.00 5.48
CA SER A 316 8.80 -23.74 6.79
C SER A 316 7.85 -24.13 7.90
N VAL A 317 8.40 -24.67 8.99
CA VAL A 317 7.67 -24.94 10.22
C VAL A 317 8.35 -24.21 11.36
N MET A 318 7.58 -23.40 12.07
CA MET A 318 8.01 -22.66 13.23
C MET A 318 7.32 -23.20 14.47
N HIS A 319 8.09 -23.42 15.53
CA HIS A 319 7.60 -23.96 16.79
C HIS A 319 7.55 -22.87 17.85
N PHE A 320 6.44 -22.82 18.56
CA PHE A 320 6.18 -21.94 19.69
C PHE A 320 5.91 -22.76 20.95
N MET A 321 5.79 -22.10 22.10
CA MET A 321 5.54 -22.77 23.37
C MET A 321 4.20 -23.54 23.38
N ASN A 322 4.12 -24.56 24.24
CA ASN A 322 2.95 -25.42 24.44
C ASN A 322 2.50 -26.12 23.14
N ASN A 323 3.45 -26.63 22.37
CA ASN A 323 3.23 -27.39 21.12
C ASN A 323 2.45 -26.61 20.05
N ARG A 324 2.58 -25.28 20.03
CA ARG A 324 2.02 -24.44 18.98
C ARG A 324 2.94 -24.43 17.75
N THR A 325 2.37 -24.50 16.56
CA THR A 325 3.13 -24.46 15.31
C THR A 325 2.52 -23.50 14.29
N VAL A 326 3.39 -22.89 13.51
CA VAL A 326 3.03 -22.18 12.28
C VAL A 326 3.73 -22.88 11.13
N GLU A 327 2.94 -23.36 10.18
CA GLU A 327 3.41 -24.02 8.96
C GLU A 327 3.12 -23.09 7.79
N VAL A 328 4.15 -22.79 7.00
CA VAL A 328 4.01 -21.99 5.77
C VAL A 328 4.36 -22.89 4.60
N GLU A 329 3.40 -23.08 3.70
CA GLU A 329 3.57 -23.80 2.44
C GLU A 329 3.42 -22.82 1.28
N VAL A 330 4.37 -22.85 0.34
CA VAL A 330 4.45 -21.91 -0.78
C VAL A 330 4.18 -22.64 -2.09
N TYR A 331 3.27 -22.09 -2.90
CA TYR A 331 2.86 -22.65 -4.18
C TYR A 331 2.95 -21.59 -5.26
N ARG A 332 3.98 -21.72 -6.11
CA ARG A 332 4.21 -20.83 -7.26
C ARG A 332 3.28 -21.11 -8.43
N TYR A 333 1.99 -20.90 -8.22
CA TYR A 333 0.92 -21.20 -9.18
C TYR A 333 -0.21 -20.17 -9.08
N LEU A 334 -0.99 -20.04 -10.16
CA LEU A 334 -2.36 -19.55 -10.04
C LEU A 334 -3.18 -20.62 -9.32
N PHE A 335 -4.01 -20.23 -8.36
CA PHE A 335 -4.81 -21.18 -7.55
C PHE A 335 -5.58 -22.18 -8.41
N HIS A 336 -6.27 -21.69 -9.45
CA HIS A 336 -7.05 -22.53 -10.37
C HIS A 336 -6.21 -23.46 -11.27
N LYS A 337 -4.88 -23.29 -11.31
CA LYS A 337 -3.93 -24.13 -12.06
C LYS A 337 -3.05 -24.98 -11.16
N LEU A 338 -3.40 -25.10 -9.87
CA LEU A 338 -2.67 -25.98 -8.97
C LEU A 338 -2.69 -27.42 -9.50
N PRO A 339 -1.52 -28.05 -9.65
CA PRO A 339 -1.43 -29.43 -10.10
C PRO A 339 -2.22 -30.42 -9.21
N PRO A 340 -2.94 -31.41 -9.78
CA PRO A 340 -3.78 -32.34 -9.03
C PRO A 340 -3.07 -33.18 -7.95
N GLN A 341 -1.75 -33.30 -8.03
CA GLN A 341 -0.94 -33.98 -7.01
C GLN A 341 -0.86 -33.20 -5.69
N PHE A 342 -1.09 -31.89 -5.70
CA PHE A 342 -1.15 -31.09 -4.49
C PHE A 342 -2.48 -31.31 -3.79
N LYS A 343 -2.45 -32.11 -2.72
CA LYS A 343 -3.61 -32.39 -1.88
C LYS A 343 -3.71 -31.35 -0.76
N LEU A 344 -4.21 -30.17 -1.11
CA LEU A 344 -4.48 -29.11 -0.13
C LEU A 344 -5.66 -29.49 0.77
N PRO A 345 -5.66 -29.13 2.07
CA PRO A 345 -6.81 -29.33 2.94
C PRO A 345 -7.96 -28.40 2.53
N LYS A 346 -9.15 -28.61 3.11
CA LYS A 346 -10.21 -27.59 3.00
C LYS A 346 -9.74 -26.32 3.75
N PRO A 347 -9.75 -25.13 3.13
CA PRO A 347 -9.46 -23.89 3.85
C PRO A 347 -10.58 -23.57 4.83
N HIS A 348 -10.20 -22.97 5.96
CA HIS A 348 -11.16 -22.32 6.86
C HIS A 348 -11.43 -20.87 6.40
N LEU A 349 -10.44 -20.25 5.75
CA LEU A 349 -10.51 -18.90 5.21
C LEU A 349 -9.63 -18.82 3.96
N ALA A 350 -10.16 -18.18 2.91
CA ALA A 350 -9.36 -17.70 1.79
C ALA A 350 -9.25 -16.16 1.87
N VAL A 351 -8.04 -15.63 1.70
CA VAL A 351 -7.76 -14.20 1.72
C VAL A 351 -6.93 -13.79 0.52
N ALA A 352 -7.24 -12.66 -0.10
CA ALA A 352 -6.38 -12.01 -1.10
C ALA A 352 -6.09 -10.58 -0.66
N PHE A 353 -4.83 -10.28 -0.32
CA PHE A 353 -4.45 -8.94 0.12
C PHE A 353 -4.17 -8.04 -1.07
N ASN A 354 -4.68 -6.82 -1.06
CA ASN A 354 -4.52 -5.80 -2.11
C ASN A 354 -4.68 -6.42 -3.52
N CYS A 355 -5.80 -7.10 -3.72
CA CYS A 355 -5.87 -8.23 -4.66
C CYS A 355 -5.89 -7.86 -6.15
N GLY A 356 -6.32 -6.63 -6.47
CA GLY A 356 -6.41 -6.17 -7.85
C GLY A 356 -7.28 -7.08 -8.72
N PHE A 357 -8.42 -7.57 -8.23
CA PHE A 357 -9.33 -8.40 -9.02
C PHE A 357 -9.85 -7.67 -10.25
N ASN A 358 -10.03 -6.35 -10.15
CA ASN A 358 -10.40 -5.48 -11.26
C ASN A 358 -9.29 -5.34 -12.31
N GLU A 359 -8.03 -5.63 -11.96
CA GLU A 359 -6.92 -5.44 -12.87
C GLU A 359 -7.06 -6.34 -14.09
N PHE A 360 -6.79 -5.76 -15.25
CA PHE A 360 -6.90 -6.44 -16.54
C PHE A 360 -8.31 -6.98 -16.88
N PHE A 361 -9.34 -6.62 -16.13
CA PHE A 361 -10.72 -7.04 -16.42
C PHE A 361 -11.12 -6.69 -17.87
N GLY A 362 -11.80 -7.61 -18.53
CA GLY A 362 -12.17 -7.49 -19.95
C GLY A 362 -11.02 -7.69 -20.93
N THR A 363 -9.80 -8.01 -20.47
CA THR A 363 -8.66 -8.34 -21.33
C THR A 363 -8.28 -9.82 -21.21
N GLY A 364 -7.54 -10.35 -22.19
CA GLY A 364 -7.04 -11.73 -22.15
C GLY A 364 -5.96 -12.01 -21.08
N LYS A 365 -5.60 -11.01 -20.26
CA LYS A 365 -4.68 -11.16 -19.12
C LYS A 365 -5.42 -11.34 -17.79
N HIS A 366 -6.74 -11.18 -17.76
CA HIS A 366 -7.54 -11.44 -16.56
C HIS A 366 -7.50 -12.94 -16.22
N THR A 367 -7.18 -13.28 -14.97
CA THR A 367 -7.11 -14.67 -14.51
C THR A 367 -7.85 -14.92 -13.19
N TRP A 368 -8.38 -13.86 -12.57
CA TRP A 368 -9.00 -13.95 -11.25
C TRP A 368 -10.38 -14.62 -11.28
N ASP A 369 -11.12 -14.54 -12.38
CA ASP A 369 -12.44 -15.15 -12.54
C ASP A 369 -12.41 -16.65 -12.29
N GLU A 370 -11.42 -17.37 -12.83
CA GLU A 370 -11.28 -18.81 -12.59
C GLU A 370 -10.96 -19.12 -11.11
N THR A 371 -10.06 -18.36 -10.49
CA THR A 371 -9.74 -18.50 -9.05
C THR A 371 -10.96 -18.24 -8.17
N ILE A 372 -11.64 -17.11 -8.38
CA ILE A 372 -12.84 -16.71 -7.62
C ILE A 372 -13.93 -17.77 -7.81
N ARG A 373 -14.16 -18.23 -9.04
CA ARG A 373 -15.14 -19.28 -9.33
C ARG A 373 -14.86 -20.55 -8.54
N GLN A 374 -13.63 -21.04 -8.53
CA GLN A 374 -13.26 -22.24 -7.78
C GLN A 374 -13.46 -22.06 -6.28
N LEU A 375 -13.07 -20.93 -5.70
CA LEU A 375 -13.24 -20.65 -4.28
C LEU A 375 -14.71 -20.57 -3.87
N LEU A 376 -15.52 -19.87 -4.67
CA LEU A 376 -16.96 -19.75 -4.44
C LEU A 376 -17.72 -21.08 -4.58
N THR A 377 -17.12 -22.11 -5.20
CA THR A 377 -17.69 -23.46 -5.20
C THR A 377 -17.45 -24.24 -3.90
N ILE A 378 -16.58 -23.75 -3.02
CA ILE A 378 -16.32 -24.38 -1.72
C ILE A 378 -17.35 -23.86 -0.72
N PRO A 379 -18.35 -24.67 -0.30
CA PRO A 379 -19.46 -24.19 0.49
C PRO A 379 -19.00 -23.73 1.87
N ASN A 380 -19.56 -22.59 2.29
CA ASN A 380 -19.37 -21.96 3.61
C ASN A 380 -17.91 -21.58 3.93
N VAL A 381 -17.04 -21.45 2.93
CA VAL A 381 -15.70 -20.89 3.11
C VAL A 381 -15.76 -19.38 2.84
N PRO A 382 -15.39 -18.53 3.81
CA PRO A 382 -15.26 -17.11 3.58
C PRO A 382 -14.12 -16.79 2.61
N LEU A 383 -14.42 -15.90 1.67
CA LEU A 383 -13.44 -15.19 0.85
C LEU A 383 -13.35 -13.75 1.36
N ALA A 384 -12.20 -13.40 1.92
CA ALA A 384 -11.85 -12.04 2.27
C ALA A 384 -10.89 -11.46 1.23
N PHE A 385 -11.04 -10.18 0.92
CA PHE A 385 -10.09 -9.50 0.04
C PHE A 385 -9.99 -8.02 0.39
N THR A 386 -8.80 -7.47 0.21
CA THR A 386 -8.50 -6.06 0.49
C THR A 386 -8.04 -5.33 -0.76
N SER A 387 -8.16 -4.00 -0.73
CA SER A 387 -7.76 -3.09 -1.82
C SER A 387 -7.13 -1.82 -1.24
N TYR A 388 -6.35 -1.10 -2.04
CA TYR A 388 -5.67 0.12 -1.57
C TYR A 388 -6.63 1.31 -1.45
N THR A 389 -7.54 1.44 -2.43
CA THR A 389 -8.47 2.57 -2.56
C THR A 389 -9.93 2.12 -2.54
N GLN A 390 -10.85 3.04 -2.27
CA GLN A 390 -12.28 2.77 -2.29
C GLN A 390 -12.76 2.41 -3.69
N ARG A 391 -12.19 3.07 -4.71
CA ARG A 391 -12.51 2.81 -6.12
C ARG A 391 -12.17 1.36 -6.49
N GLU A 392 -10.94 0.93 -6.18
CA GLU A 392 -10.52 -0.47 -6.38
C GLU A 392 -11.41 -1.44 -5.60
N ALA A 393 -11.71 -1.14 -4.32
CA ALA A 393 -12.56 -2.01 -3.51
C ALA A 393 -13.95 -2.21 -4.13
N ILE A 394 -14.54 -1.15 -4.69
CA ILE A 394 -15.81 -1.22 -5.40
C ILE A 394 -15.71 -2.11 -6.63
N ASP A 395 -14.69 -1.90 -7.45
CA ASP A 395 -14.49 -2.66 -8.69
C ASP A 395 -14.18 -4.13 -8.39
N ASP A 396 -13.32 -4.43 -7.42
CA ASP A 396 -12.96 -5.78 -6.99
C ASP A 396 -14.20 -6.56 -6.50
N ALA A 397 -15.04 -5.94 -5.68
CA ALA A 397 -16.28 -6.57 -5.23
C ALA A 397 -17.31 -6.73 -6.35
N ALA A 398 -17.31 -5.86 -7.37
CA ALA A 398 -18.14 -6.03 -8.55
C ALA A 398 -17.71 -7.25 -9.37
N ILE A 399 -16.40 -7.53 -9.50
CA ILE A 399 -15.89 -8.74 -10.16
C ILE A 399 -16.34 -10.01 -9.44
N VAL A 400 -16.26 -10.03 -8.10
CA VAL A 400 -16.69 -11.18 -7.29
C VAL A 400 -18.21 -11.40 -7.40
N ASP A 401 -18.99 -10.32 -7.35
CA ASP A 401 -20.45 -10.36 -7.50
C ASP A 401 -20.85 -10.90 -8.88
N LEU A 402 -20.24 -10.37 -9.95
CA LEU A 402 -20.46 -10.85 -11.31
C LEU A 402 -20.10 -12.33 -11.48
N THR A 403 -18.96 -12.75 -10.92
CA THR A 403 -18.53 -14.15 -10.99
C THR A 403 -19.50 -15.06 -10.23
N GLY A 404 -19.95 -14.64 -9.04
CA GLY A 404 -20.96 -15.35 -8.25
C GLY A 404 -22.28 -15.53 -9.00
N GLN A 405 -22.74 -14.52 -9.74
CA GLN A 405 -23.97 -14.58 -10.55
C GLN A 405 -23.90 -15.58 -11.71
N THR A 406 -22.69 -15.94 -12.16
CA THR A 406 -22.49 -16.94 -13.23
C THR A 406 -22.44 -18.38 -12.71
N LEU A 407 -22.46 -18.60 -11.39
CA LEU A 407 -22.43 -19.94 -10.81
C LEU A 407 -23.82 -20.59 -10.80
N PRO A 408 -23.91 -21.92 -10.94
CA PRO A 408 -25.18 -22.63 -10.81
C PRO A 408 -25.81 -22.39 -9.44
N ALA A 409 -27.15 -22.32 -9.39
CA ALA A 409 -27.89 -22.14 -8.13
C ALA A 409 -27.59 -23.24 -7.09
N THR A 410 -27.14 -24.42 -7.52
CA THR A 410 -26.72 -25.52 -6.65
C THR A 410 -25.48 -25.19 -5.80
N CYS A 411 -24.72 -24.16 -6.14
CA CYS A 411 -23.59 -23.68 -5.33
C CYS A 411 -24.04 -22.87 -4.11
N GLY A 412 -25.29 -22.40 -4.08
CA GLY A 412 -25.83 -21.53 -3.04
C GLY A 412 -25.92 -20.06 -3.47
N LYS A 413 -26.13 -19.19 -2.48
CA LYS A 413 -26.24 -17.73 -2.67
C LYS A 413 -24.99 -17.03 -2.17
N LEU A 414 -24.42 -16.16 -3.01
CA LEU A 414 -23.33 -15.27 -2.60
C LEU A 414 -23.87 -14.18 -1.66
N VAL A 415 -23.30 -14.09 -0.46
CA VAL A 415 -23.65 -13.10 0.55
C VAL A 415 -22.40 -12.33 0.98
N PHE A 416 -22.44 -11.00 0.88
CA PHE A 416 -21.42 -10.13 1.44
C PHE A 416 -21.74 -9.85 2.90
N MET A 417 -20.88 -10.32 3.80
CA MET A 417 -20.92 -10.00 5.23
C MET A 417 -20.41 -8.56 5.46
N ARG A 418 -19.43 -8.15 4.66
CA ARG A 418 -18.92 -6.78 4.54
C ARG A 418 -18.59 -6.52 3.08
N ARG A 419 -18.83 -5.30 2.59
CA ARG A 419 -18.57 -4.93 1.20
C ARG A 419 -17.93 -3.54 1.16
N ASN A 420 -16.69 -3.49 0.71
CA ASN A 420 -15.92 -2.27 0.41
C ASN A 420 -15.83 -1.32 1.60
N VAL A 421 -15.78 -1.86 2.81
CA VAL A 421 -15.70 -1.08 4.04
C VAL A 421 -14.25 -0.74 4.34
N THR A 422 -13.99 0.36 5.03
CA THR A 422 -12.64 0.62 5.56
C THR A 422 -12.21 -0.54 6.46
N ASN A 423 -11.01 -1.07 6.22
CA ASN A 423 -10.44 -2.09 7.06
C ASN A 423 -9.87 -1.43 8.31
N PRO A 424 -10.37 -1.73 9.52
CA PRO A 424 -9.82 -1.13 10.72
C PRO A 424 -8.39 -1.64 11.03
N PHE A 425 -7.95 -2.71 10.37
CA PHE A 425 -6.59 -3.25 10.46
C PHE A 425 -5.74 -2.95 9.22
N HIS A 426 -6.02 -1.87 8.48
CA HIS A 426 -5.12 -1.43 7.40
C HIS A 426 -3.73 -1.06 7.96
N ASN A 427 -2.72 -1.09 7.09
CA ASN A 427 -1.40 -0.57 7.42
C ASN A 427 -1.51 0.96 7.55
N PRO A 428 -1.24 1.57 8.71
CA PRO A 428 -1.49 3.00 8.94
C PRO A 428 -0.47 3.90 8.23
N VAL A 429 0.52 3.35 7.53
CA VAL A 429 1.48 4.13 6.73
C VAL A 429 0.78 4.75 5.52
N PRO A 430 0.70 6.10 5.43
CA PRO A 430 0.05 6.77 4.32
C PRO A 430 0.95 6.81 3.09
N MET A 431 0.43 6.39 1.94
CA MET A 431 1.09 6.46 0.64
C MET A 431 0.32 7.38 -0.31
N ARG A 432 1.00 8.14 -1.17
CA ARG A 432 0.30 9.03 -2.11
C ARG A 432 -0.29 8.25 -3.27
N ASN A 433 -1.57 8.51 -3.58
CA ASN A 433 -2.23 7.90 -4.71
C ASN A 433 -1.68 8.44 -6.05
N PRO A 434 -1.05 7.60 -6.90
CA PRO A 434 -0.56 8.03 -8.20
C PRO A 434 -1.71 8.39 -9.16
N ASN A 435 -2.91 7.87 -8.94
CA ASN A 435 -4.11 8.30 -9.65
C ASN A 435 -4.64 9.61 -9.07
N ARG A 436 -4.16 10.73 -9.61
CA ARG A 436 -4.53 12.07 -9.14
C ARG A 436 -6.01 12.40 -9.35
N ASP A 437 -6.74 11.67 -10.21
CA ASP A 437 -8.18 11.84 -10.38
C ASP A 437 -9.01 11.28 -9.21
N ASP A 438 -8.41 10.45 -8.36
CA ASP A 438 -9.08 9.96 -7.17
C ASP A 438 -9.12 11.00 -6.06
N LYS A 439 -10.26 11.70 -5.97
CA LYS A 439 -10.52 12.69 -4.91
C LYS A 439 -10.96 12.04 -3.60
N THR A 440 -11.37 10.77 -3.62
CA THR A 440 -11.78 10.03 -2.43
C THR A 440 -10.57 9.61 -1.62
N ASP A 441 -9.52 9.13 -2.29
CA ASP A 441 -8.29 8.63 -1.67
C ASP A 441 -7.07 9.36 -2.25
N VAL A 442 -6.78 10.58 -1.77
CA VAL A 442 -5.53 11.30 -2.12
C VAL A 442 -4.31 10.57 -1.57
N LEU A 443 -4.50 9.95 -0.40
CA LEU A 443 -3.61 8.96 0.18
C LEU A 443 -4.31 7.60 0.12
N TYR A 444 -3.55 6.53 -0.09
CA TYR A 444 -4.02 5.16 0.05
C TYR A 444 -3.20 4.44 1.13
N TYR A 445 -3.74 3.30 1.56
CA TYR A 445 -3.15 2.47 2.60
C TYR A 445 -3.15 1.02 2.13
N GLU A 446 -2.07 0.29 2.40
CA GLU A 446 -2.08 -1.16 2.24
C GLU A 446 -3.18 -1.77 3.11
N ASN A 447 -3.95 -2.68 2.51
CA ASN A 447 -5.14 -3.27 3.11
C ASN A 447 -6.18 -2.23 3.53
N GLY A 448 -6.27 -1.06 2.87
CA GLY A 448 -7.12 0.07 3.25
C GLY A 448 -8.61 -0.24 3.34
N TYR A 449 -9.10 -1.07 2.42
CA TYR A 449 -10.50 -1.49 2.35
C TYR A 449 -10.62 -3.01 2.41
N LEU A 450 -11.76 -3.51 2.90
CA LEU A 450 -12.03 -4.93 3.11
C LEU A 450 -13.43 -5.31 2.62
N SER A 451 -13.49 -6.43 1.92
CA SER A 451 -14.72 -7.15 1.59
C SER A 451 -14.63 -8.57 2.13
N ILE A 452 -15.77 -9.08 2.60
CA ILE A 452 -15.90 -10.45 3.12
C ILE A 452 -17.18 -11.02 2.53
N CYS A 453 -17.06 -12.08 1.74
CA CYS A 453 -18.21 -12.79 1.20
C CYS A 453 -18.14 -14.29 1.48
N VAL A 454 -19.29 -14.94 1.46
CA VAL A 454 -19.45 -16.38 1.64
C VAL A 454 -20.48 -16.87 0.62
N MET A 455 -20.21 -18.02 0.02
CA MET A 455 -21.25 -18.77 -0.69
C MET A 455 -22.02 -19.62 0.32
N GLN A 456 -23.25 -19.18 0.66
CA GLN A 456 -24.12 -19.88 1.60
C GLN A 456 -24.92 -20.93 0.85
N ALA A 457 -24.72 -22.20 1.21
CA ALA A 457 -25.62 -23.27 0.77
C ALA A 457 -27.00 -23.10 1.44
N ASP A 458 -28.06 -23.47 0.72
CA ASP A 458 -29.43 -23.47 1.25
C ASP A 458 -29.64 -24.42 2.44
#